data_AF-A0A0E2DHQ7-F1
#
_entry.id   AF-A0A0E2DHQ7-F1
#
_cell.length_a   1.000
_cell.length_b   1.000
_cell.length_c   1.000
_cell.angle_alpha   90.00
_cell.angle_beta   90.00
_cell.angle_gamma   90.00
#
_symmetry.space_group_name_H-M   'P 1'
#
loop_
_entity.id
_entity.type
_entity.pdbx_description
1 polymer ?
#
loop_
_entity_poly.entity_id
_entity_poly.type
_entity_poly.pdbx_seq_one_letter_code
_entity_poly.pdbx_strand_id
1 'polypeptide(L)' 'MEDDFDLYDRVGEWTELKLEIVKKYAESFQGALKNLNFKTIYIDGFCNSGEAISKKTSEKIDGSALRL' A
#
# COMPACT_ATOMS: atom_id res chain seq x y z
N MET A 1 -25.72 0.59 13.27
CA MET A 1 -24.41 0.24 12.72
C MET A 1 -23.89 1.54 12.15
N GLU A 2 -22.89 2.13 12.81
CA GLU A 2 -22.11 3.20 12.18
C GLU A 2 -21.40 2.52 11.01
N ASP A 3 -21.68 2.96 9.80
CA ASP A 3 -21.13 2.37 8.60
C ASP A 3 -19.60 2.52 8.63
N ASP A 4 -18.84 1.42 8.57
CA ASP A 4 -17.36 1.37 8.51
C ASP A 4 -16.75 2.24 7.39
N PHE A 5 -17.58 2.83 6.52
CA PHE A 5 -17.21 3.75 5.46
C PHE A 5 -16.53 5.03 5.93
N ASP A 6 -16.76 5.49 7.17
CA ASP A 6 -16.13 6.71 7.70
C ASP A 6 -14.73 6.49 8.29
N LEU A 7 -14.31 5.22 8.46
CA LEU A 7 -12.98 4.87 8.99
C LEU A 7 -11.87 4.92 7.92
N TYR A 8 -12.23 4.75 6.64
CA TYR A 8 -11.27 4.60 5.55
C TYR A 8 -11.28 5.80 4.60
N ASP A 9 -10.09 6.27 4.25
CA ASP A 9 -9.93 7.30 3.23
C ASP A 9 -10.46 6.80 1.87
N ARG A 10 -11.20 7.67 1.17
CA ARG A 10 -11.54 7.46 -0.24
C ARG A 10 -10.43 8.00 -1.13
N VAL A 11 -9.80 7.13 -1.91
CA VAL A 11 -8.61 7.46 -2.71
C VAL A 11 -8.88 7.36 -4.20
N GLY A 12 -8.14 8.15 -4.99
CA GLY A 12 -8.26 8.16 -6.46
C GLY A 12 -7.10 7.48 -7.17
N GLU A 13 -7.14 7.48 -8.50
CA GLU A 13 -6.19 6.77 -9.38
C GLU A 13 -4.72 7.09 -9.09
N TRP A 14 -4.39 8.31 -8.67
CA TRP A 14 -3.02 8.69 -8.28
C TRP A 14 -2.49 7.90 -7.09
N THR A 15 -3.34 7.63 -6.10
CA THR A 15 -2.94 6.85 -4.93
C THR A 15 -2.78 5.38 -5.30
N GLU A 16 -3.70 4.84 -6.10
CA GLU A 16 -3.63 3.47 -6.61
C GLU A 16 -2.35 3.25 -7.44
N LEU A 17 -2.03 4.19 -8.34
CA LEU A 17 -0.82 4.16 -9.15
C LEU A 17 0.44 4.28 -8.28
N LYS A 18 0.45 5.18 -7.28
CA LYS A 18 1.55 5.30 -6.32
C LYS A 18 1.81 3.97 -5.62
N LEU A 19 0.76 3.35 -5.08
CA LEU A 19 0.86 2.06 -4.37
C LEU A 19 1.44 0.96 -5.26
N GLU A 20 1.02 0.92 -6.53
CA GLU A 20 1.53 -0.02 -7.52
C GLU A 20 3.00 0.21 -7.87
N ILE A 21 3.43 1.47 -8.01
CA ILE A 21 4.83 1.83 -8.26
C ILE A 21 5.71 1.40 -7.08
N VAL A 22 5.30 1.70 -5.85
CA VAL A 22 6.07 1.35 -4.65
C VAL A 22 6.18 -0.16 -4.51
N LYS A 23 5.10 -0.91 -4.78
CA LYS A 23 5.11 -2.38 -4.80
C LYS A 23 6.14 -2.93 -5.79
N LYS A 24 6.07 -2.51 -7.04
CA LYS A 24 7.01 -2.96 -8.08
C LYS A 24 8.47 -2.63 -7.75
N TYR A 25 8.70 -1.47 -7.15
CA TYR A 25 10.03 -1.08 -6.71
C TYR A 25 10.53 -1.98 -5.56
N ALA A 26 9.68 -2.24 -4.56
CA ALA A 26 10.03 -3.10 -3.42
C ALA A 26 10.32 -4.55 -3.88
N GLU A 27 9.50 -5.11 -4.76
CA GLU A 27 9.73 -6.43 -5.38
C GLU A 27 11.06 -6.48 -6.12
N SER A 28 11.38 -5.44 -6.90
CA SER A 28 12.65 -5.34 -7.63
C SER A 28 13.85 -5.23 -6.68
N PHE A 29 13.72 -4.43 -5.62
CA PHE A 29 14.74 -4.25 -4.59
C PHE A 29 15.00 -5.55 -3.82
N GLN A 30 13.95 -6.22 -3.35
CA GLN A 30 14.06 -7.55 -2.72
C GLN A 30 14.68 -8.56 -3.68
N GLY A 31 14.26 -8.55 -4.95
CA GLY A 31 14.81 -9.40 -6.01
C GLY A 31 16.31 -9.21 -6.23
N ALA A 32 16.79 -7.96 -6.17
CA ALA A 32 18.22 -7.64 -6.27
C ALA A 32 19.03 -8.12 -5.07
N LEU A 33 18.43 -8.12 -3.86
CA LEU A 33 19.09 -8.50 -2.62
C LEU A 33 18.91 -9.97 -2.23
N LYS A 34 18.06 -10.74 -2.93
CA LYS A 34 17.63 -12.10 -2.54
C LYS A 34 18.75 -13.12 -2.26
N ASN A 35 19.94 -12.92 -2.85
CA ASN A 35 21.09 -13.81 -2.71
C ASN A 35 22.18 -13.24 -1.78
N LEU A 36 21.90 -12.13 -1.10
CA LEU A 36 22.82 -11.46 -0.19
C LEU A 36 22.32 -11.64 1.25
N ASN A 37 23.24 -11.64 2.22
CA ASN A 37 22.90 -11.76 3.64
C ASN A 37 22.44 -10.42 4.24
N PHE A 38 21.40 -9.82 3.65
CA PHE A 38 20.78 -8.59 4.13
C PHE A 38 19.38 -8.86 4.67
N LYS A 39 19.01 -8.14 5.73
CA LYS A 39 17.62 -8.02 6.17
C LYS A 39 17.03 -6.75 5.57
N THR A 40 15.93 -6.89 4.84
CA THR A 40 15.18 -5.76 4.29
C THR A 40 14.11 -5.30 5.27
N ILE A 41 13.95 -3.98 5.43
CA ILE A 41 12.93 -3.38 6.29
C ILE A 41 12.20 -2.32 5.47
N TYR A 42 10.88 -2.37 5.46
CA TYR A 42 10.04 -1.32 4.92
C TYR A 42 9.56 -0.41 6.06
N ILE A 43 9.69 0.90 5.88
CA ILE A 43 9.28 1.91 6.87
C ILE A 43 8.39 2.92 6.15
N ASP A 44 7.16 3.06 6.64
CA ASP A 44 6.20 4.06 6.16
C ASP A 44 5.65 4.86 7.34
N GLY A 45 5.99 6.14 7.38
CA GLY A 45 5.53 7.06 8.42
C GLY A 45 4.13 7.63 8.19
N PHE A 46 3.54 7.40 7.01
CA PHE A 46 2.27 8.00 6.58
C PHE A 46 1.36 6.99 5.88
N CYS A 47 1.26 5.77 6.43
CA CYS A 47 0.46 4.68 5.85
C CYS A 47 -1.05 4.74 6.16
N ASN A 48 -1.49 5.73 6.95
CA ASN A 48 -2.84 5.83 7.50
C ASN A 48 -3.28 4.51 8.16
N SER A 49 -4.54 4.07 8.02
CA SER A 49 -5.06 2.81 8.57
C SER A 49 -4.51 1.55 7.89
N GLY A 50 -3.70 1.70 6.85
CA GLY A 50 -3.19 0.58 6.04
C GLY A 50 -4.15 0.12 4.95
N GLU A 51 -5.38 0.62 4.91
CA GLU A 51 -6.40 0.32 3.91
C GLU A 51 -7.10 1.61 3.45
N ALA A 52 -7.69 1.58 2.26
CA ALA A 52 -8.46 2.70 1.70
C ALA A 52 -9.62 2.19 0.84
N ILE A 53 -10.57 3.05 0.49
CA ILE A 53 -11.65 2.75 -0.45
C ILE A 53 -11.34 3.41 -1.81
N SER A 54 -11.32 2.65 -2.89
CA SER A 54 -11.18 3.21 -4.24
C SER A 54 -12.41 4.06 -4.59
N LYS A 55 -12.20 5.30 -5.05
CA LYS A 55 -13.28 6.13 -5.61
C LYS A 55 -13.84 5.56 -6.92
N LYS A 56 -13.07 4.71 -7.61
CA LYS A 56 -13.45 4.13 -8.92
C LYS A 56 -14.33 2.90 -8.76
N THR A 57 -13.94 1.99 -7.87
CA THR A 57 -14.65 0.71 -7.69
C THR A 57 -15.54 0.68 -6.45
N SER A 58 -15.38 1.64 -5.52
CA SER A 58 -15.97 1.60 -4.18
C SER A 58 -15.57 0.37 -3.35
N GLU A 59 -14.51 -0.33 -3.76
CA GLU A 59 -13.96 -1.48 -3.04
C GLU A 59 -12.80 -1.06 -2.13
N LYS A 60 -12.55 -1.88 -1.12
CA LYS A 60 -11.40 -1.75 -0.23
C LYS A 60 -10.11 -2.14 -0.96
N ILE A 61 -9.05 -1.38 -0.75
CA ILE A 61 -7.72 -1.63 -1.29
C ILE A 61 -6.68 -1.54 -0.19
N ASP A 62 -5.65 -2.39 -0.29
CA ASP A 62 -4.50 -2.36 0.61
C ASP A 62 -3.63 -1.14 0.32
N GLY A 63 -3.38 -0.36 1.36
CA GLY A 63 -2.37 0.69 1.41
C GLY A 63 -0.96 0.12 1.56
N SER A 64 0.02 1.00 1.66
CA SER A 64 1.45 0.65 1.65
C SER A 64 1.86 -0.26 2.81
N ALA A 65 1.27 -0.11 4.00
CA ALA A 65 1.62 -0.93 5.16
C ALA A 65 1.23 -2.42 5.03
N LEU A 66 0.20 -2.73 4.24
CA LEU A 66 -0.27 -4.12 4.05
C LEU A 66 0.19 -4.74 2.72
N ARG A 67 0.68 -3.90 1.79
CA ARG A 67 0.97 -4.30 0.41
C ARG A 67 2.44 -4.66 0.15
N LEU A 68 3.35 -4.36 1.09
CA LEU A 68 4.81 -4.36 0.90
C LEU A 68 5.56 -5.33 1.82
#